data_AF-A0A661P204-F1
#
_entry.id   AF-A0A661P204-F1
#
_cell.length_a   1.000
_cell.length_b   1.000
_cell.length_c   1.000
_cell.angle_alpha   90.00
_cell.angle_beta   90.00
_cell.angle_gamma   90.00
#
_symmetry.space_group_name_H-M   'P 1'
#
loop_
_entity.id
_entity.type
_entity.pdbx_description
1 polymer ?
#
loop_
_entity_poly.entity_id
_entity_poly.type
_entity_poly.pdbx_seq_one_letter_code
_entity_poly.pdbx_strand_id
1 'polypeptide(L)'
;HIMLLDLERNDLGKVCQAGSIEVDEFMILERYSHVTHIVSNVRGKLNDDCGPFELLEATFPGGTITGVPKKRCMEIIDELEPVGRSSYTGSAGYISACGTMDLNILIRSFQRSGKRLTYQTGAGIVADSIPEKEWQECLHKGEALHALLYRFKR
;
A
#
# COMPACT_ATOMS: atom_id res chain seq x y z
N HIS A 1 -2.40 0.15 -13.10
CA HIS A 1 -1.91 1.50 -12.76
C HIS A 1 -3.00 2.56 -12.83
N ILE A 2 -3.59 2.86 -13.99
CA ILE A 2 -4.61 3.93 -14.13
C ILE A 2 -5.80 3.73 -13.18
N MET A 3 -6.29 2.50 -13.04
CA MET A 3 -7.38 2.21 -12.09
C MET A 3 -7.04 2.61 -10.65
N LEU A 4 -5.77 2.48 -10.24
CA LEU A 4 -5.32 2.88 -8.91
C LEU A 4 -5.23 4.40 -8.81
N LEU A 5 -4.75 5.08 -9.84
CA LEU A 5 -4.78 6.54 -9.92
C LEU A 5 -6.20 7.10 -9.76
N ASP A 6 -7.17 6.50 -10.43
CA ASP A 6 -8.57 6.93 -10.32
C ASP A 6 -9.16 6.63 -8.93
N LEU A 7 -8.75 5.53 -8.30
CA LEU A 7 -9.09 5.24 -6.90
C LEU A 7 -8.51 6.30 -5.96
N GLU A 8 -7.22 6.65 -6.08
CA GLU A 8 -6.58 7.66 -5.22
C GLU A 8 -7.21 9.05 -5.44
N ARG A 9 -7.56 9.40 -6.68
CA ARG A 9 -8.34 10.62 -6.97
C ARG A 9 -9.72 10.60 -6.32
N ASN A 10 -10.39 9.45 -6.32
CA ASN A 10 -11.68 9.29 -5.66
C ASN A 10 -11.57 9.44 -4.14
N ASP A 11 -10.54 8.84 -3.55
CA ASP A 11 -10.30 8.88 -2.10
C ASP A 11 -9.96 10.30 -1.65
N LEU A 12 -9.02 10.99 -2.32
CA LEU A 12 -8.74 12.40 -2.06
C LEU A 12 -9.96 13.29 -2.31
N GLY A 13 -10.81 12.94 -3.28
CA GLY A 13 -12.04 13.65 -3.61
C GLY A 13 -13.03 13.78 -2.45
N LYS A 14 -12.93 12.93 -1.44
CA LYS A 14 -13.80 12.96 -0.24
C LYS A 14 -13.42 14.08 0.73
N VAL A 15 -12.17 14.54 0.72
CA VAL A 15 -11.59 15.41 1.74
C VAL A 15 -10.84 16.62 1.18
N CYS A 16 -10.62 16.68 -0.14
CA CYS A 16 -9.98 17.81 -0.81
C CYS A 16 -10.97 18.76 -1.48
N GLN A 17 -10.56 20.01 -1.65
CA GLN A 17 -11.31 21.06 -2.32
C GLN A 17 -11.61 20.66 -3.77
N ALA A 18 -12.86 20.88 -4.20
CA ALA A 18 -13.29 20.57 -5.57
C ALA A 18 -12.39 21.27 -6.60
N GLY A 19 -11.94 20.52 -7.61
CA GLY A 19 -11.05 21.04 -8.65
C GLY A 19 -9.57 21.22 -8.25
N SER A 20 -9.19 20.91 -7.00
CA SER A 20 -7.79 21.00 -6.55
C SER A 20 -6.96 19.74 -6.80
N ILE A 21 -7.60 18.61 -7.09
CA ILE A 21 -6.92 17.32 -7.25
C ILE A 21 -6.31 17.23 -8.64
N GLU A 22 -5.01 16.99 -8.68
CA GLU A 22 -4.24 16.82 -9.90
C GLU A 22 -3.28 15.64 -9.81
N VAL A 23 -2.92 15.10 -10.97
CA VAL A 23 -1.86 14.10 -11.11
C VAL A 23 -0.59 14.87 -11.48
N ASP A 24 0.30 15.02 -10.51
CA ASP A 24 1.53 15.80 -10.63
C ASP A 24 2.61 15.03 -11.41
N GLU A 25 2.71 13.72 -11.16
CA GLU A 25 3.62 12.83 -11.89
C GLU A 25 2.83 11.66 -12.45
N PHE A 26 3.02 11.35 -13.74
CA PHE A 26 2.26 10.31 -14.43
C PHE A 26 3.16 9.26 -15.05
N MET A 27 3.12 8.03 -14.51
CA MET A 27 3.80 6.85 -15.01
C MET A 27 5.32 7.04 -15.21
N ILE A 28 5.95 7.73 -14.26
CA ILE A 28 7.40 7.88 -14.25
C ILE A 28 8.05 6.58 -13.80
N LEU A 29 9.27 6.31 -14.28
CA LEU A 29 10.07 5.16 -13.84
C LEU A 29 10.97 5.57 -12.69
N GLU A 30 10.74 4.99 -11.51
CA GLU A 30 11.56 5.22 -10.33
C GLU A 30 12.44 4.00 -10.06
N ARG A 31 13.75 4.22 -9.96
CA ARG A 31 14.74 3.15 -9.77
C ARG A 31 15.11 3.01 -8.30
N TYR A 32 14.79 1.86 -7.73
CA TYR A 32 15.27 1.43 -6.42
C TYR A 32 16.44 0.44 -6.60
N SER A 33 17.09 0.09 -5.49
CA SER A 33 18.31 -0.73 -5.48
C SER A 33 18.20 -2.07 -6.23
N HIS A 34 17.01 -2.69 -6.25
CA HIS A 34 16.81 -4.01 -6.85
C HIS A 34 15.61 -4.09 -7.82
N VAL A 35 14.80 -3.03 -7.92
CA VAL A 35 13.58 -3.00 -8.73
C VAL A 35 13.33 -1.61 -9.30
N THR A 36 12.70 -1.54 -10.46
CA THR A 36 12.16 -0.27 -11.02
C THR A 36 10.66 -0.30 -10.89
N HIS A 37 10.06 0.76 -10.36
CA HIS A 37 8.61 0.90 -10.22
C HIS A 37 8.08 1.95 -11.20
N ILE A 38 6.86 1.73 -11.70
CA ILE A 38 6.07 2.78 -12.33
C ILE A 38 5.36 3.52 -11.20
N VAL A 39 5.63 4.82 -11.09
CA VAL A 39 5.09 5.67 -10.02
C VAL A 39 4.28 6.80 -10.62
N SER A 40 3.23 7.16 -9.91
CA SER A 40 2.48 8.38 -10.15
C SER A 40 2.20 9.07 -8.84
N ASN A 41 2.17 10.40 -8.88
CA ASN A 41 1.86 11.23 -7.73
C ASN A 41 0.50 11.92 -7.93
N VAL A 42 -0.38 11.83 -6.93
CA VAL A 42 -1.66 12.54 -6.89
C VAL A 42 -1.64 13.46 -5.70
N ARG A 43 -1.95 14.75 -5.92
CA ARG A 43 -2.03 15.74 -4.84
C ARG A 43 -3.31 16.56 -4.95
N GLY A 44 -3.72 17.13 -3.83
CA GLY A 44 -4.88 18.02 -3.74
C GLY A 44 -4.75 18.95 -2.55
N LYS A 45 -5.60 19.98 -2.49
CA LYS A 45 -5.70 20.87 -1.33
C LYS A 45 -6.77 20.33 -0.39
N LEU A 46 -6.42 20.05 0.85
CA LEU A 46 -7.36 19.59 1.87
C LEU A 46 -8.45 20.66 2.10
N ASN A 47 -9.68 20.23 2.41
CA ASN A 47 -10.73 21.15 2.83
C ASN A 47 -10.35 21.82 4.16
N ASP A 48 -10.85 23.05 4.38
CA ASP A 48 -10.50 23.86 5.55
C ASP A 48 -10.99 23.23 6.88
N ASP A 49 -11.96 22.31 6.81
CA ASP A 49 -12.53 21.58 7.93
C ASP A 49 -11.94 20.16 8.12
N CYS A 50 -11.02 19.75 7.25
CA CYS A 50 -10.41 18.43 7.28
C CYS A 50 -8.95 18.51 7.79
N GLY A 51 -8.50 17.48 8.49
CA GLY A 51 -7.14 17.32 8.97
C GLY A 51 -6.52 15.95 8.62
N PRO A 52 -5.40 15.59 9.25
CA PRO A 52 -4.71 14.32 9.02
C PRO A 52 -5.58 13.09 9.26
N PHE A 53 -6.50 13.13 10.22
CA PHE A 53 -7.33 11.98 10.57
C PHE A 53 -8.40 11.71 9.52
N GLU A 54 -9.07 12.76 9.02
CA GLU A 54 -10.04 12.65 7.93
C GLU A 54 -9.35 12.19 6.64
N LEU A 55 -8.15 12.71 6.36
CA LEU A 55 -7.34 12.26 5.24
C LEU A 55 -6.96 10.79 5.35
N LEU A 56 -6.56 10.34 6.54
CA LEU A 56 -6.23 8.95 6.80
C LEU A 56 -7.45 8.04 6.61
N GLU A 57 -8.60 8.42 7.16
CA GLU A 57 -9.85 7.65 7.01
C GLU A 57 -10.29 7.54 5.54
N ALA A 58 -10.15 8.60 4.76
CA ALA A 58 -10.54 8.61 3.36
C ALA A 58 -9.65 7.73 2.46
N THR A 59 -8.36 7.66 2.76
CA THR A 59 -7.34 7.02 1.89
C THR A 59 -6.96 5.63 2.34
N PHE A 60 -7.06 5.31 3.63
CA PHE A 60 -6.67 4.01 4.16
C PHE A 60 -7.75 2.93 3.96
N PRO A 61 -7.37 1.67 3.70
CA PRO A 61 -6.03 1.19 3.34
C PRO A 61 -5.67 1.54 1.89
N GLY A 62 -4.38 1.59 1.59
CA GLY A 62 -3.86 2.03 0.28
C GLY A 62 -4.39 1.18 -0.89
N GLY A 63 -4.68 1.82 -2.03
CA GLY A 63 -5.28 1.14 -3.18
C GLY A 63 -4.39 0.04 -3.77
N THR A 64 -3.07 0.24 -3.75
CA THR A 64 -2.07 -0.68 -4.33
C THR A 64 -1.99 -2.04 -3.64
N ILE A 65 -2.46 -2.15 -2.40
CA ILE A 65 -2.38 -3.37 -1.57
C ILE A 65 -3.75 -4.02 -1.31
N THR A 66 -4.82 -3.36 -1.75
CA THR A 66 -6.19 -3.86 -1.71
C THR A 66 -6.63 -4.25 -3.12
N GLY A 67 -6.81 -3.27 -3.99
CA GLY A 67 -7.33 -3.40 -5.34
C GLY A 67 -8.49 -2.45 -5.63
N VAL A 68 -9.08 -2.57 -6.82
CA VAL A 68 -10.19 -1.73 -7.28
C VAL A 68 -11.32 -2.63 -7.80
N PRO A 69 -12.57 -2.48 -7.32
CA PRO A 69 -13.04 -1.56 -6.27
C PRO A 69 -12.58 -1.95 -4.85
N LYS A 70 -12.07 -0.98 -4.07
CA LYS A 70 -11.41 -1.20 -2.77
C LYS A 70 -12.19 -2.12 -1.81
N LYS A 71 -13.46 -1.79 -1.55
CA LYS A 71 -14.31 -2.57 -0.63
C LYS A 71 -14.45 -4.03 -1.06
N ARG A 72 -14.78 -4.28 -2.33
CA ARG A 72 -14.96 -5.66 -2.81
C ARG A 72 -13.65 -6.44 -2.82
N CYS A 73 -12.53 -5.80 -3.16
CA CYS A 73 -11.22 -6.44 -3.08
C CYS A 73 -10.88 -6.84 -1.64
N MET A 74 -11.18 -5.99 -0.65
CA MET A 74 -10.98 -6.33 0.77
C MET A 74 -11.85 -7.51 1.21
N GLU A 75 -13.11 -7.59 0.77
CA GLU A 75 -13.97 -8.75 1.06
C GLU A 75 -13.40 -10.04 0.46
N ILE A 76 -12.93 -10.01 -0.79
CA ILE A 76 -12.29 -11.18 -1.43
C ILE A 76 -11.02 -11.58 -0.69
N ILE A 77 -10.20 -10.61 -0.27
CA ILE A 77 -8.99 -10.87 0.51
C ILE A 77 -9.35 -11.57 1.82
N ASP A 78 -10.38 -11.10 2.52
CA ASP A 78 -10.85 -11.70 3.78
C ASP A 78 -11.42 -13.12 3.57
N GLU A 79 -12.12 -13.36 2.45
CA GLU A 79 -12.63 -14.68 2.07
C GLU A 79 -11.50 -15.68 1.74
N LEU A 80 -10.38 -15.21 1.18
CA LEU A 80 -9.31 -16.08 0.65
C LEU A 80 -8.11 -16.24 1.59
N GLU A 81 -7.75 -15.23 2.37
CA GLU A 81 -6.58 -15.29 3.23
C GLU A 81 -6.86 -16.14 4.49
N PRO A 82 -6.01 -17.13 4.81
CA PRO A 82 -6.25 -18.03 5.93
C PRO A 82 -6.05 -17.36 7.30
N VAL A 83 -5.49 -16.15 7.33
CA VAL A 83 -5.16 -15.38 8.53
C VAL A 83 -5.32 -13.88 8.25
N GLY A 84 -5.69 -13.11 9.27
CA GLY A 84 -5.69 -11.65 9.17
C GLY A 84 -4.28 -11.09 8.95
N ARG A 85 -4.20 -9.94 8.27
CA ARG A 85 -2.93 -9.30 7.88
C ARG A 85 -2.15 -8.64 9.02
N SER A 86 -2.79 -8.36 10.16
CA SER A 86 -2.17 -7.65 11.28
C SER A 86 -1.55 -6.33 10.78
N SER A 87 -0.24 -6.09 10.92
CA SER A 87 0.37 -4.86 10.43
C SER A 87 0.77 -4.91 8.95
N TYR A 88 0.72 -6.07 8.29
CA TYR A 88 1.02 -6.18 6.86
C TYR A 88 0.00 -5.37 6.07
N THR A 89 0.49 -4.53 5.14
CA THR A 89 -0.33 -3.59 4.35
C THR A 89 -1.05 -2.52 5.18
N GLY A 90 -0.77 -2.44 6.49
CA GLY A 90 -1.11 -1.31 7.32
C GLY A 90 -0.17 -0.13 7.07
N SER A 91 -0.06 0.77 8.04
CA SER A 91 0.76 1.97 7.91
C SER A 91 1.61 2.22 9.15
N ALA A 92 2.80 2.80 8.97
CA ALA A 92 3.62 3.37 10.01
C ALA A 92 4.12 4.76 9.59
N GLY A 93 4.24 5.66 10.57
CA GLY A 93 4.72 7.02 10.37
C GLY A 93 4.32 7.91 11.53
N TYR A 94 4.02 9.18 11.27
CA TYR A 94 3.69 10.16 12.32
C TYR A 94 2.52 11.06 11.94
N ILE A 95 1.81 11.53 12.96
CA ILE A 95 0.85 12.64 12.89
C ILE A 95 1.30 13.66 13.94
N SER A 96 1.56 14.88 13.51
CA SER A 96 2.01 15.97 14.36
C SER A 96 0.83 16.81 14.87
N ALA A 97 0.99 17.37 16.07
CA ALA A 97 0.03 18.35 16.61
C ALA A 97 -0.08 19.63 15.75
N CYS A 98 0.90 19.90 14.88
CA CYS A 98 0.83 21.01 13.92
C CYS A 98 0.07 20.66 12.62
N GLY A 99 -0.53 19.46 12.53
CA GLY A 99 -1.33 19.05 11.38
C GLY A 99 -0.54 18.43 10.23
N THR A 100 0.78 18.24 10.36
CA THR A 100 1.57 17.49 9.37
C THR A 100 1.50 15.99 9.64
N MET A 101 1.54 15.19 8.57
CA MET A 101 1.51 13.74 8.63
C MET A 101 2.36 13.15 7.51
N ASP A 102 3.02 12.05 7.80
CA ASP A 102 3.68 11.21 6.81
C ASP A 102 3.50 9.75 7.23
N LEU A 103 3.04 8.93 6.30
CA LEU A 103 2.61 7.56 6.53
C LEU A 103 3.03 6.69 5.34
N ASN A 104 3.63 5.54 5.64
CA ASN A 104 4.00 4.57 4.62
C ASN A 104 2.97 3.44 4.51
N ILE A 105 3.21 2.50 3.59
CA ILE A 105 2.56 1.19 3.61
C ILE A 105 3.55 0.17 4.14
N LEU A 106 3.12 -0.62 5.13
CA LEU A 106 3.93 -1.68 5.74
C LEU A 106 4.01 -2.90 4.83
N ILE A 107 4.91 -2.81 3.85
CA ILE A 107 5.38 -3.91 3.00
C ILE A 107 6.85 -4.20 3.28
N ARG A 108 7.36 -5.35 2.84
CA ARG A 108 8.76 -5.76 3.02
C ARG A 108 9.24 -5.61 4.48
N SER A 109 8.38 -5.97 5.42
CA SER A 109 8.57 -5.75 6.85
C SER A 109 8.32 -7.05 7.62
N PHE A 110 8.97 -7.19 8.79
CA PHE A 110 8.68 -8.26 9.73
C PHE A 110 7.66 -7.82 10.79
N GLN A 111 6.85 -8.76 11.23
CA GLN A 111 5.98 -8.63 12.39
C GLN A 111 6.46 -9.60 13.47
N ARG A 112 6.60 -9.12 14.70
CA ARG A 112 7.01 -9.94 15.84
C ARG A 112 5.87 -10.09 16.83
N SER A 113 5.49 -11.32 17.11
CA SER A 113 4.57 -11.68 18.19
C SER A 113 5.27 -12.66 19.14
N GLY A 114 5.70 -12.16 20.29
CA GLY A 114 6.53 -12.91 21.23
C GLY A 114 7.85 -13.38 20.62
N LYS A 115 8.01 -14.70 20.48
CA LYS A 115 9.18 -15.34 19.84
C LYS A 115 8.97 -15.62 18.35
N ARG A 116 7.78 -15.40 17.80
CA ARG A 116 7.47 -15.65 16.39
C ARG A 116 7.72 -14.38 15.59
N LEU A 117 8.55 -14.50 14.56
CA LEU A 117 8.79 -13.46 13.57
C LEU A 117 8.18 -13.93 12.25
N THR A 118 7.26 -13.14 11.69
CA THR A 118 6.58 -13.45 10.43
C THR A 118 6.80 -12.30 9.44
N TYR A 119 6.69 -12.61 8.15
CA TYR A 119 6.54 -11.61 7.11
C TYR A 119 5.51 -12.13 6.11
N GLN A 120 4.93 -11.22 5.34
CA GLN A 120 3.96 -11.53 4.30
C GLN A 120 4.37 -10.81 3.01
N THR A 121 4.05 -11.45 1.90
CA THR A 121 4.21 -10.89 0.56
C THR A 121 2.94 -11.17 -0.25
N GLY A 122 2.77 -10.40 -1.32
CA GLY A 122 1.59 -10.47 -2.17
C GLY A 122 1.88 -9.88 -3.54
N ALA A 123 0.98 -10.16 -4.48
CA ALA A 123 1.00 -9.66 -5.84
C ALA A 123 -0.37 -9.09 -6.21
N GLY A 124 -0.39 -8.14 -7.14
CA GLY A 124 -1.65 -7.58 -7.65
C GLY A 124 -2.19 -8.47 -8.76
N ILE A 125 -3.39 -9.01 -8.58
CA ILE A 125 -4.00 -9.93 -9.54
C ILE A 125 -4.90 -9.15 -10.51
N VAL A 126 -4.68 -9.37 -11.80
CA VAL A 126 -5.47 -8.82 -12.91
C VAL A 126 -5.93 -9.95 -13.82
N ALA A 127 -6.83 -9.65 -14.78
CA ALA A 127 -7.44 -10.67 -15.63
C ALA A 127 -6.44 -11.45 -16.49
N ASP A 128 -5.31 -10.84 -16.83
CA ASP A 128 -4.20 -11.39 -17.60
C ASP A 128 -3.06 -11.97 -16.74
N SER A 129 -3.22 -11.97 -15.41
CA SER A 129 -2.25 -12.56 -14.49
C SER A 129 -2.06 -14.05 -14.77
N ILE A 130 -0.80 -14.50 -14.72
CA ILE A 130 -0.43 -15.91 -14.84
C ILE A 130 -0.10 -16.43 -13.44
N PRO A 131 -0.87 -17.37 -12.86
CA PRO A 131 -0.74 -17.76 -11.45
C PRO A 131 0.69 -18.09 -11.02
N GLU A 132 1.43 -18.84 -11.84
CA GLU A 132 2.82 -19.18 -11.56
C GLU A 132 3.72 -17.94 -11.49
N LYS A 133 3.54 -16.95 -12.38
CA LYS A 133 4.34 -15.73 -12.36
C LYS A 133 4.06 -14.89 -11.12
N GLU A 134 2.80 -14.78 -10.71
CA GLU A 134 2.41 -14.03 -9.51
C GLU A 134 2.96 -14.69 -8.24
N TRP A 135 2.97 -16.02 -8.22
CA TRP A 135 3.60 -16.78 -7.14
C TRP A 135 5.11 -16.52 -7.08
N GLN A 136 5.81 -16.58 -8.21
CA GLN A 136 7.24 -16.26 -8.26
C GLN A 136 7.52 -14.80 -7.84
N GLU A 137 6.67 -13.85 -8.22
CA GLU A 137 6.79 -12.46 -7.77
C GLU A 137 6.68 -12.34 -6.23
N CYS A 138 5.72 -13.05 -5.62
CA CYS A 138 5.59 -13.11 -4.16
C CYS A 138 6.85 -13.65 -3.49
N LEU A 139 7.47 -14.69 -4.06
CA LEU A 139 8.71 -15.28 -3.56
C LEU A 139 9.89 -14.29 -3.71
N HIS A 140 10.06 -13.66 -4.87
CA HIS A 140 11.10 -12.66 -5.11
C HIS A 140 10.98 -11.46 -4.16
N LYS A 141 9.77 -10.95 -3.92
CA LYS A 141 9.53 -9.87 -2.94
C LYS A 141 9.92 -10.28 -1.52
N GLY A 142 9.84 -11.57 -1.20
CA GLY A 142 10.12 -12.12 0.13
C GLY A 142 11.57 -12.56 0.33
N GLU A 143 12.34 -12.74 -0.74
CA GLU A 143 13.69 -13.33 -0.71
C GLU A 143 14.64 -12.57 0.22
N ALA A 144 14.64 -11.23 0.16
CA ALA A 144 15.48 -10.39 1.01
C ALA A 144 15.16 -10.56 2.51
N LEU A 145 13.87 -10.66 2.86
CA LEU A 145 13.43 -10.91 4.23
C LEU A 145 13.77 -12.35 4.64
N HIS A 146 13.48 -13.31 3.78
CA HIS A 146 13.81 -14.70 4.03
C HIS A 146 15.30 -14.88 4.34
N ALA A 147 16.20 -14.29 3.53
CA ALA A 147 17.64 -14.32 3.75
C ALA A 147 18.07 -13.70 5.09
N LEU A 148 17.42 -12.60 5.51
CA LEU A 148 17.69 -11.96 6.80
C LEU A 148 17.31 -12.86 7.99
N LEU A 149 16.21 -13.62 7.90
CA LEU A 149 15.82 -14.56 8.97
C LEU A 149 16.93 -15.58 9.29
N TYR A 150 17.65 -16.07 8.28
CA TYR A 150 18.75 -17.02 8.51
C TYR A 150 19.98 -16.37 9.14
N ARG A 151 20.21 -15.08 8.88
CA ARG A 151 21.29 -14.32 9.52
C ARG A 151 21.00 -14.07 11.00
N PHE A 152 19.75 -13.78 11.38
CA PHE A 152 19.36 -13.54 12.77
C PHE A 152 19.21 -14.81 13.62
N LYS A 153 19.17 -16.00 13.00
CA LYS A 153 19.16 -17.29 13.70
C LYS A 153 20.57 -17.80 14.07
N ARG A 154 21.63 -17.14 13.58
CA ARG A 154 23.02 -17.36 14.02
C ARG A 154 23.35 -16.39 15.16
#